data_AF-A0A931BD20-F1
#
_entry.id   AF-A0A931BD20-F1
#
_cell.length_a   1.000
_cell.length_b   1.000
_cell.length_c   1.000
_cell.angle_alpha   90.00
_cell.angle_beta   90.00
_cell.angle_gamma   90.00
#
_symmetry.space_group_name_H-M   'P 1'
#
loop_
_entity.id
_entity.type
_entity.pdbx_description
1 polymer ?
#
loop_
_entity_poly.entity_id
_entity_poly.type
_entity_poly.pdbx_seq_one_letter_code
_entity_poly.pdbx_strand_id
1 'polypeptide(L)'
;MSAVRPAGSLLLVLSLFVWAGLVAGISFLEAPLKFTAPHITVPLGLGIGRIVFAALNKLELALAGAALLSAALRRAPAHLWAALALLSTVLLLQTLWLLPALDLRATALLAGHPPLPSNLHKTYIGLEVVKLITLLLAGSWAYRWGTQAPQAAPVPAAAQHQLA
;
A
#
# COMPACT_ATOMS: atom_id res chain seq x y z
N MET A 1 -1.39 -31.73 -14.53
CA MET A 1 -1.85 -30.33 -14.32
C MET A 1 -0.99 -29.75 -13.21
N SER A 2 -0.12 -28.79 -13.54
CA SER A 2 0.89 -28.27 -12.62
C SER A 2 0.23 -27.56 -11.44
N ALA A 3 0.48 -28.06 -10.23
CA ALA A 3 0.14 -27.37 -9.00
C ALA A 3 0.86 -26.01 -9.00
N VAL A 4 0.13 -24.94 -9.28
CA VAL A 4 0.69 -23.58 -9.27
C VAL A 4 1.06 -23.26 -7.83
N ARG A 5 2.36 -23.38 -7.51
CA ARG A 5 2.97 -23.28 -6.18
C ARG A 5 2.50 -22.05 -5.37
N PRO A 6 2.50 -22.12 -4.02
CA PRO A 6 2.14 -21.04 -3.10
C PRO A 6 3.04 -19.79 -3.14
N ALA A 7 4.09 -19.76 -3.98
CA ALA A 7 5.03 -18.65 -4.06
C ALA A 7 4.39 -17.33 -4.56
N GLY A 8 3.39 -17.40 -5.45
CA GLY A 8 2.75 -16.19 -5.98
C GLY A 8 1.82 -15.51 -4.96
N SER A 9 1.13 -16.27 -4.10
CA SER A 9 0.35 -15.68 -3.01
C SER A 9 1.25 -15.00 -1.99
N LEU A 10 2.44 -15.56 -1.75
CA LEU A 10 3.45 -14.92 -0.89
C LEU A 10 3.90 -13.56 -1.44
N LEU A 11 4.17 -13.44 -2.74
CA LEU A 11 4.54 -12.15 -3.34
C LEU A 11 3.45 -11.09 -3.13
N LEU A 12 2.19 -11.42 -3.38
CA LEU A 12 1.07 -10.50 -3.17
C LEU A 12 0.97 -10.04 -1.71
N VAL A 13 1.06 -10.99 -0.78
CA VAL A 13 1.01 -10.73 0.67
C VAL A 13 2.16 -9.83 1.10
N LEU A 14 3.39 -10.15 0.68
CA LEU A 14 4.58 -9.37 1.01
C LEU A 14 4.50 -7.96 0.41
N SER A 15 4.06 -7.81 -0.84
CA SER A 15 3.88 -6.48 -1.45
C SER A 15 2.92 -5.61 -0.63
N LEU A 16 1.79 -6.16 -0.18
CA LEU A 16 0.79 -5.41 0.59
C LEU A 16 1.27 -5.04 1.99
N PHE A 17 1.87 -5.98 2.73
CA PHE A 17 2.32 -5.70 4.10
C PHE A 17 3.60 -4.86 4.17
N VAL A 18 4.55 -5.03 3.23
CA VAL A 18 5.72 -4.14 3.14
C VAL A 18 5.26 -2.73 2.79
N TRP A 19 4.31 -2.58 1.86
CA TRP A 19 3.74 -1.29 1.54
C TRP A 19 3.05 -0.66 2.76
N ALA A 20 2.25 -1.43 3.51
CA ALA A 20 1.63 -0.95 4.75
C ALA A 20 2.67 -0.49 5.77
N GLY A 21 3.76 -1.26 5.94
CA GLY A 21 4.85 -0.92 6.84
C GLY A 21 5.59 0.35 6.45
N LEU A 22 5.84 0.56 5.14
CA LEU A 22 6.45 1.79 4.63
C LEU A 22 5.55 3.00 4.87
N VAL A 23 4.25 2.89 4.61
CA VAL A 23 3.26 3.96 4.86
C VAL A 23 3.20 4.28 6.36
N ALA A 24 3.07 3.27 7.22
CA ALA A 24 3.05 3.45 8.67
C ALA A 24 4.34 4.10 9.19
N GLY A 25 5.50 3.59 8.78
CA GLY A 25 6.80 4.06 9.25
C GLY A 25 7.16 5.44 8.72
N ILE A 26 6.89 5.74 7.46
CA ILE A 26 7.28 7.04 6.87
C ILE A 26 6.20 8.09 7.10
N SER A 27 4.95 7.84 6.70
CA SER A 27 3.89 8.85 6.73
C SER A 27 3.41 9.18 8.14
N PHE A 28 3.37 8.20 9.06
CA PHE A 28 2.80 8.39 10.40
C PHE A 28 3.85 8.49 11.52
N LEU A 29 5.04 7.90 11.33
CA LEU A 29 6.09 7.92 12.35
C LEU A 29 7.20 8.93 12.01
N GLU A 30 7.90 8.76 10.89
CA GLU A 30 9.02 9.63 10.49
C GLU A 30 8.58 11.07 10.24
N ALA A 31 7.55 11.25 9.41
CA ALA A 31 7.13 12.57 8.95
C ALA A 31 6.80 13.56 10.08
N PRO A 32 6.08 13.17 11.16
CA PRO A 32 5.90 14.05 12.32
C PRO A 32 7.13 14.10 13.23
N LEU A 33 7.78 12.96 13.54
CA LEU A 33 8.87 12.93 14.52
C LEU A 33 10.13 13.66 14.07
N LYS A 34 10.39 13.77 12.77
CA LYS A 34 11.58 14.51 12.30
C LYS A 34 11.59 15.97 12.76
N PHE A 35 10.42 16.57 12.96
CA PHE A 35 10.28 17.95 13.45
C PHE A 35 10.48 18.10 14.96
N THR A 36 10.68 17.00 15.70
CA THR A 36 10.99 17.03 17.14
C THR A 36 12.48 16.91 17.41
N ALA A 37 13.32 16.72 16.39
CA ALA A 37 14.76 16.58 16.56
C ALA A 37 15.42 17.90 16.99
N PRO A 38 16.46 17.87 17.86
CA PRO A 38 17.22 19.06 18.20
C PRO A 38 17.79 19.74 16.95
N HIS A 39 17.73 21.07 16.90
CA HIS A 39 18.23 21.90 15.80
C HIS A 39 17.52 21.74 14.44
N ILE A 40 16.40 20.99 14.38
CA ILE A 40 15.60 20.92 13.14
C ILE A 40 14.92 22.27 12.86
N THR A 41 14.94 22.69 11.60
CA THR A 41 14.19 23.85 11.12
C THR A 41 13.11 23.42 10.15
N VAL A 42 12.05 24.21 10.00
CA VAL A 42 10.96 23.92 9.05
C VAL A 42 11.49 23.76 7.61
N PRO A 43 12.36 24.67 7.08
CA PRO A 43 12.95 24.48 5.75
C PRO A 43 13.71 23.16 5.60
N LEU A 44 14.50 22.78 6.60
CA LEU A 44 15.27 21.53 6.56
C LEU A 44 14.34 20.31 6.59
N GLY A 45 13.35 20.29 7.49
CA GLY A 45 12.38 19.20 7.58
C GLY A 45 11.51 19.05 6.33
N LEU A 46 11.16 20.15 5.66
CA LEU A 46 10.49 20.13 4.36
C LEU A 46 11.42 19.59 3.26
N GLY A 47 12.67 20.02 3.21
CA GLY A 47 13.66 19.51 2.26
C GLY A 47 13.84 17.98 2.37
N ILE A 48 13.99 17.48 3.60
CA ILE A 48 14.05 16.03 3.88
C ILE A 48 12.74 15.36 3.44
N GLY A 49 11.59 15.93 3.81
CA GLY A 49 10.28 15.41 3.42
C GLY A 49 10.13 15.22 1.91
N ARG A 50 10.49 16.22 1.11
CA ARG A 50 10.38 16.12 -0.36
C ARG A 50 11.15 14.92 -0.93
N ILE A 51 12.37 14.68 -0.44
CA ILE A 51 13.21 13.57 -0.89
C ILE A 51 12.62 12.23 -0.45
N VAL A 52 12.27 12.12 0.84
CA VAL A 52 11.74 10.87 1.42
C VAL A 52 10.39 10.49 0.80
N PHE A 53 9.47 11.44 0.64
CA PHE A 53 8.15 11.16 0.03
C PHE A 53 8.26 10.86 -1.48
N ALA A 54 9.21 11.48 -2.20
CA ALA A 54 9.47 11.11 -3.60
C ALA A 54 10.02 9.68 -3.72
N ALA A 55 10.90 9.27 -2.81
CA ALA A 55 11.40 7.90 -2.75
C ALA A 55 10.29 6.91 -2.36
N LEU A 56 9.50 7.25 -1.33
CA LEU A 56 8.33 6.46 -0.90
C LEU A 56 7.38 6.25 -2.08
N ASN A 57 6.95 7.31 -2.76
CA ASN A 57 6.02 7.21 -3.89
C ASN A 57 6.51 6.26 -5.01
N LYS A 58 7.82 6.23 -5.29
CA LYS A 58 8.41 5.27 -6.25
C LYS A 58 8.30 3.82 -5.75
N LEU A 59 8.58 3.59 -4.46
CA LEU A 59 8.43 2.27 -3.84
C LEU A 59 6.97 1.83 -3.81
N GLU A 60 6.05 2.74 -3.51
CA GLU A 60 4.61 2.47 -3.53
C GLU A 60 4.14 2.05 -4.93
N LEU A 61 4.56 2.76 -5.97
CA LEU A 61 4.26 2.38 -7.36
C LEU A 61 4.82 0.99 -7.73
N ALA A 62 6.05 0.68 -7.31
CA ALA A 62 6.66 -0.62 -7.54
C ALA A 62 5.90 -1.75 -6.81
N LEU A 63 5.54 -1.53 -5.55
CA LEU A 63 4.78 -2.49 -4.74
C LEU A 63 3.36 -2.68 -5.26
N ALA A 64 2.70 -1.60 -5.70
CA ALA A 64 1.41 -1.65 -6.37
C ALA A 64 1.47 -2.48 -7.65
N GLY A 65 2.49 -2.25 -8.49
CA GLY A 65 2.72 -3.03 -9.71
C GLY A 65 2.95 -4.51 -9.43
N ALA A 66 3.77 -4.83 -8.43
CA ALA A 66 4.01 -6.22 -8.01
C ALA A 66 2.74 -6.89 -7.48
N ALA A 67 1.93 -6.19 -6.68
CA ALA A 67 0.65 -6.69 -6.17
C ALA A 67 -0.36 -6.95 -7.29
N LEU A 68 -0.53 -5.99 -8.22
CA LEU A 68 -1.44 -6.11 -9.37
C LEU A 68 -1.04 -7.27 -10.29
N LEU A 69 0.26 -7.38 -10.62
CA LEU A 69 0.79 -8.45 -11.45
C LEU A 69 0.56 -9.82 -10.79
N SER A 70 0.88 -9.93 -9.50
CA SER A 70 0.67 -11.17 -8.75
C SER A 70 -0.82 -11.56 -8.71
N ALA A 71 -1.71 -10.62 -8.41
CA ALA A 71 -3.15 -10.84 -8.40
C ALA A 71 -3.69 -11.30 -9.76
N ALA A 72 -3.20 -10.71 -10.86
CA ALA A 72 -3.55 -11.12 -12.22
C ALA A 72 -3.08 -12.54 -12.56
N LEU A 73 -1.79 -12.83 -12.34
CA LEU A 73 -1.21 -14.15 -12.62
C LEU A 73 -1.89 -15.26 -11.81
N ARG A 74 -2.40 -14.93 -10.62
CA ARG A 74 -3.07 -15.88 -9.72
C ARG A 74 -4.58 -15.91 -9.83
N ARG A 75 -5.18 -15.09 -10.71
CA ARG A 75 -6.63 -14.94 -10.85
C ARG A 75 -7.30 -14.68 -9.50
N ALA A 76 -6.80 -13.69 -8.79
CA ALA A 76 -7.31 -13.30 -7.48
C ALA A 76 -8.83 -13.04 -7.52
N PRO A 77 -9.57 -13.36 -6.44
CA PRO A 77 -11.00 -13.12 -6.34
C PRO A 77 -11.36 -11.63 -6.44
N ALA A 78 -12.60 -11.34 -6.83
CA ALA A 78 -13.08 -9.99 -7.11
C ALA A 78 -12.90 -9.00 -5.94
N HIS A 79 -13.04 -9.44 -4.69
CA HIS A 79 -12.86 -8.58 -3.52
C HIS A 79 -11.41 -8.07 -3.37
N LEU A 80 -10.40 -8.88 -3.74
CA LEU A 80 -9.00 -8.43 -3.76
C LEU A 80 -8.77 -7.42 -4.88
N TRP A 81 -9.37 -7.64 -6.05
CA TRP A 81 -9.32 -6.66 -7.14
C TRP A 81 -9.98 -5.33 -6.79
N ALA A 82 -11.11 -5.36 -6.09
CA ALA A 82 -11.76 -4.14 -5.60
C ALA A 82 -10.85 -3.36 -4.62
N ALA A 83 -10.19 -4.07 -3.70
CA ALA A 83 -9.23 -3.44 -2.78
C ALA A 83 -8.00 -2.88 -3.51
N LEU A 84 -7.42 -3.64 -4.46
CA LEU A 84 -6.29 -3.18 -5.27
C LEU A 84 -6.66 -1.98 -6.14
N ALA A 85 -7.87 -1.96 -6.72
CA ALA A 85 -8.36 -0.82 -7.49
C ALA A 85 -8.46 0.43 -6.61
N LEU A 86 -9.04 0.33 -5.41
CA LEU A 86 -9.09 1.43 -4.46
C LEU A 86 -7.69 1.93 -4.09
N LEU A 87 -6.75 1.03 -3.77
CA LEU A 87 -5.36 1.36 -3.47
C LEU A 87 -4.68 2.09 -4.63
N SER A 88 -4.85 1.59 -5.86
CA SER A 88 -4.29 2.22 -7.06
C SER A 88 -4.91 3.58 -7.33
N THR A 89 -6.23 3.76 -7.15
CA THR A 89 -6.89 5.06 -7.30
C THR A 89 -6.36 6.07 -6.29
N VAL A 90 -6.26 5.68 -5.00
CA VAL A 90 -5.72 6.55 -3.96
C VAL A 90 -4.26 6.91 -4.26
N LEU A 91 -3.43 5.92 -4.62
CA LEU A 91 -2.03 6.15 -4.97
C LEU A 91 -1.90 7.10 -6.15
N LEU A 92 -2.66 6.91 -7.24
CA LEU A 92 -2.60 7.78 -8.41
C LEU A 92 -3.07 9.21 -8.10
N LEU A 93 -4.12 9.38 -7.30
CA LEU A 93 -4.54 10.70 -6.83
C LEU A 93 -3.43 11.39 -6.01
N GLN A 94 -2.70 10.62 -5.19
CA GLN A 94 -1.57 11.15 -4.44
C GLN A 94 -0.40 11.50 -5.37
N THR A 95 0.02 10.59 -6.25
CA THR A 95 1.15 10.75 -7.16
C THR A 95 0.96 11.90 -8.15
N LEU A 96 -0.22 11.98 -8.77
CA LEU A 96 -0.46 12.88 -9.90
C LEU A 96 -0.99 14.25 -9.47
N TRP A 97 -1.59 14.34 -8.28
CA TRP A 97 -2.20 15.59 -7.82
C TRP A 97 -1.68 16.06 -6.47
N LEU A 98 -1.87 15.29 -5.40
CA LEU A 98 -1.59 15.81 -4.05
C LEU A 98 -0.10 16.04 -3.81
N LEU A 99 0.78 15.10 -4.18
CA LEU A 99 2.22 15.24 -3.98
C LEU A 99 2.79 16.42 -4.79
N PRO A 100 2.48 16.59 -6.10
CA PRO A 100 2.88 17.78 -6.84
C PRO A 100 2.35 19.08 -6.22
N ALA A 101 1.08 19.12 -5.80
CA ALA A 101 0.49 20.30 -5.19
C ALA A 101 1.13 20.65 -3.83
N LEU A 102 1.49 19.64 -3.03
CA LEU A 102 2.21 19.82 -1.77
C LEU A 102 3.66 20.25 -2.01
N ASP A 103 4.32 19.72 -3.04
CA ASP A 103 5.70 20.09 -3.40
C ASP A 103 5.80 21.56 -3.82
N LEU A 104 4.88 22.03 -4.66
CA LEU A 104 4.79 23.44 -5.06
C LEU A 104 4.61 24.37 -3.87
N ARG A 105 3.84 23.95 -2.86
CA ARG A 105 3.64 24.72 -1.63
C ARG A 105 4.89 24.71 -0.75
N ALA A 106 5.57 23.57 -0.67
CA ALA A 106 6.82 23.45 0.07
C ALA A 106 7.92 24.32 -0.58
N THR A 107 8.05 24.31 -1.91
CA THR A 107 9.04 25.14 -2.62
C THR A 107 8.72 26.62 -2.50
N ALA A 108 7.46 27.03 -2.58
CA ALA A 108 7.05 28.41 -2.35
C ALA A 108 7.43 28.89 -0.94
N LEU A 109 7.19 28.06 0.08
CA LEU A 109 7.58 28.38 1.45
C LEU A 109 9.11 28.49 1.62
N LEU A 110 9.87 27.58 0.98
CA LEU A 110 11.33 27.62 0.96
C LEU A 110 11.89 28.86 0.24
N ALA A 111 11.16 29.40 -0.74
CA ALA A 111 11.51 30.62 -1.45
C ALA A 111 11.09 31.91 -0.70
N GLY A 112 10.51 31.80 0.50
CA GLY A 112 10.04 32.95 1.28
C GLY A 112 8.66 33.47 0.87
N HIS A 113 7.92 32.72 0.06
CA HIS A 113 6.57 33.04 -0.39
C HIS A 113 5.54 32.09 0.23
N PRO A 114 5.09 32.32 1.48
CA PRO A 114 4.18 31.42 2.17
C PRO A 114 2.83 31.32 1.41
N PRO A 115 2.43 30.11 0.97
CA PRO A 115 1.19 29.94 0.21
C PRO A 115 -0.04 30.09 1.12
N LEU A 116 -1.15 30.57 0.54
CA LEU A 116 -2.44 30.70 1.24
C LEU A 116 -2.86 29.40 1.95
N PRO A 117 -3.55 29.47 3.11
CA PRO A 117 -4.02 28.30 3.83
C PRO A 117 -4.77 27.30 2.93
N SER A 118 -4.53 26.01 3.15
CA SER A 118 -5.14 24.95 2.35
C SER A 118 -5.34 23.68 3.17
N ASN A 119 -6.36 22.91 2.81
CA ASN A 119 -6.63 21.61 3.42
C ASN A 119 -5.89 20.45 2.73
N LEU A 120 -5.06 20.70 1.71
CA LEU A 120 -4.36 19.65 0.96
C LEU A 120 -3.58 18.68 1.85
N HIS A 121 -2.90 19.18 2.88
CA HIS A 121 -2.17 18.32 3.81
C HIS A 121 -3.11 17.44 4.64
N LYS A 122 -4.26 17.96 5.10
CA LYS A 122 -5.28 17.18 5.81
C LYS A 122 -5.91 16.13 4.90
N THR A 123 -6.20 16.48 3.64
CA THR A 123 -6.69 15.54 2.63
C THR A 123 -5.69 14.41 2.39
N TYR A 124 -4.39 14.74 2.28
CA TYR A 124 -3.33 13.76 2.14
C TYR A 124 -3.30 12.78 3.33
N ILE A 125 -3.33 13.29 4.58
CA ILE A 125 -3.38 12.45 5.79
C ILE A 125 -4.62 11.52 5.78
N GLY A 126 -5.80 12.05 5.44
CA GLY A 126 -7.02 11.25 5.35
C GLY A 126 -6.89 10.10 4.36
N LEU A 127 -6.29 10.35 3.18
CA LEU A 127 -6.03 9.30 2.20
C LEU A 127 -4.95 8.31 2.65
N GLU A 128 -3.91 8.75 3.38
CA GLU A 128 -2.92 7.84 3.98
C GLU A 128 -3.59 6.85 4.96
N VAL A 129 -4.54 7.32 5.77
CA VAL A 129 -5.28 6.46 6.71
C VAL A 129 -6.12 5.44 5.95
N VAL A 130 -6.89 5.88 4.94
CA VAL A 130 -7.70 4.99 4.09
C VAL A 130 -6.83 3.94 3.40
N LYS A 131 -5.70 4.37 2.83
CA LYS A 131 -4.73 3.50 2.15
C LYS A 131 -4.15 2.47 3.13
N LEU A 132 -3.73 2.88 4.32
CA LEU A 132 -3.15 1.98 5.32
C LEU A 132 -4.16 0.92 5.78
N ILE A 133 -5.39 1.32 6.12
CA ILE A 133 -6.45 0.37 6.51
C ILE A 133 -6.73 -0.61 5.37
N THR A 134 -6.83 -0.10 4.13
CA THR A 134 -7.10 -0.93 2.95
C THR A 134 -5.96 -1.92 2.70
N LEU A 135 -4.70 -1.51 2.85
CA LEU A 135 -3.53 -2.39 2.71
C LEU A 135 -3.54 -3.52 3.74
N LEU A 136 -3.85 -3.21 5.00
CA LEU A 136 -3.92 -4.21 6.07
C LEU A 136 -5.03 -5.22 5.81
N LEU A 137 -6.24 -4.76 5.46
CA LEU A 137 -7.37 -5.62 5.13
C LEU A 137 -7.09 -6.49 3.90
N ALA A 138 -6.59 -5.88 2.82
CA ALA A 138 -6.23 -6.59 1.59
C ALA A 138 -5.13 -7.63 1.83
N GLY A 139 -4.11 -7.29 2.62
CA GLY A 139 -3.03 -8.19 3.02
C GLY A 139 -3.56 -9.39 3.81
N SER A 140 -4.45 -9.15 4.78
CA SER A 140 -5.11 -10.22 5.55
C SER A 140 -5.98 -11.12 4.66
N TRP A 141 -6.76 -10.54 3.74
CA TRP A 141 -7.57 -11.32 2.81
C TRP A 141 -6.72 -12.13 1.84
N ALA A 142 -5.65 -11.54 1.29
CA ALA A 142 -4.71 -12.23 0.41
C ALA A 142 -4.00 -13.38 1.14
N TYR A 143 -3.63 -13.20 2.40
CA TYR A 143 -3.02 -14.24 3.23
C TYR A 143 -3.99 -15.40 3.49
N ARG A 144 -5.24 -15.09 3.88
CA ARG A 144 -6.27 -16.12 4.11
C ARG A 144 -6.60 -16.88 2.84
N TRP A 145 -6.73 -16.18 1.70
CA TRP A 145 -6.94 -16.81 0.40
C TRP A 145 -5.75 -17.68 -0.01
N GLY A 146 -4.53 -17.19 0.18
CA GLY A 146 -3.30 -17.91 -0.17
C GLY A 146 -3.02 -19.17 0.67
N THR A 147 -3.63 -19.28 1.86
CA THR A 147 -3.45 -20.40 2.79
C THR A 147 -4.60 -21.42 2.77
N GLN A 148 -5.70 -21.14 2.06
CA GLN A 148 -6.75 -22.13 1.82
C GLN A 148 -6.22 -23.24 0.91
N ALA A 149 -5.99 -24.44 1.47
CA ALA A 149 -5.72 -25.64 0.68
C ALA A 149 -6.94 -25.96 -0.20
N PRO A 150 -6.75 -26.59 -1.38
CA PRO A 150 -7.87 -27.18 -2.10
C PRO A 150 -8.56 -28.14 -1.12
N GLN A 151 -9.86 -27.95 -0.86
CA GLN A 151 -10.63 -28.96 -0.13
C GLN A 151 -10.41 -30.28 -0.88
N ALA A 152 -9.83 -31.28 -0.21
CA ALA A 152 -9.82 -32.63 -0.75
C ALA A 152 -11.28 -32.97 -1.06
N ALA A 153 -11.57 -33.29 -2.32
CA ALA A 153 -12.92 -33.65 -2.73
C ALA A 153 -13.44 -34.71 -1.75
N PRO A 154 -14.68 -34.59 -1.23
CA PRO A 154 -15.25 -35.63 -0.40
C PRO A 154 -15.08 -36.96 -1.13
N VAL A 155 -14.44 -37.93 -0.48
CA VAL A 155 -14.27 -39.27 -1.02
C VAL A 155 -15.69 -39.75 -1.42
N PRO A 156 -15.93 -40.11 -2.69
CA PRO A 156 -17.26 -40.53 -3.10
C PRO A 156 -17.73 -41.66 -2.21
N ALA A 157 -18.97 -41.60 -1.71
CA ALA A 157 -19.55 -42.59 -0.80
C ALA A 157 -19.45 -44.03 -1.32
N ALA A 158 -19.30 -44.22 -2.63
CA ALA A 158 -19.04 -45.52 -3.26
C ALA A 158 -17.76 -46.22 -2.77
N ALA A 159 -16.74 -45.48 -2.31
CA ALA A 159 -15.50 -46.06 -1.80
C ALA A 159 -15.58 -46.46 -0.30
N GLN A 160 -16.63 -46.05 0.42
CA GLN A 160 -16.84 -46.44 1.82
C GLN A 160 -17.47 -47.83 1.97
N HIS A 161 -18.19 -48.30 0.94
CA HIS A 161 -18.82 -49.62 0.93
C HIS A 161 -17.91 -50.78 0.47
N GLN A 162 -16.70 -50.50 -0.02
CA GLN A 162 -15.73 -51.55 -0.41
C GLN A 162 -14.74 -51.92 0.70
N LEU A 163 -14.89 -51.34 1.89
CA LEU A 163 -14.00 -51.54 3.06
C LEU A 163 -14.72 -52.12 4.28
N ALA A 164 -15.97 -52.56 4.13
CA ALA A 164 -16.74 -53.30 5.15
C ALA A 164 -17.14 -54.66 4.58
#